data_AF-A0A6M1T3B9-F1
#
_entry.id   AF-A0A6M1T3B9-F1
#
_cell.length_a   1.000
_cell.length_b   1.000
_cell.length_c   1.000
_cell.angle_alpha   90.00
_cell.angle_beta   90.00
_cell.angle_gamma   90.00
#
_symmetry.space_group_name_H-M   'P 1'
#
loop_
_entity.id
_entity.type
_entity.pdbx_description
1 polymer ?
#
loop_
_entity_poly.entity_id
_entity_poly.type
_entity_poly.pdbx_seq_one_letter_code
_entity_poly.pdbx_strand_id
1 'polypeptide(L)'
;MPTELVASQFHVAAVFNCIFTGGRGTCFSWADSKGTYFVSAAHVLKGAWSGDKIGFARSGADPFLVEINDIVFAEDGSDVCIFSSTNFRLSWLLPLKDDEFTSIQLGQEMMFLGFPHGLSNTIKGMNGFSTPLVRKAFLAEPST
;
A
#
# COMPACT_ATOMS: atom_id res chain seq x y z
N MET A 1 16.60 -23.67 12.82
CA MET A 1 17.42 -22.71 12.04
C MET A 1 16.53 -21.52 11.74
N PRO A 2 16.88 -20.29 12.12
CA PRO A 2 16.09 -19.14 11.71
C PRO A 2 16.27 -18.97 10.21
N THR A 3 15.19 -19.08 9.47
CA THR A 3 15.16 -18.77 8.05
C THR A 3 15.47 -17.28 7.93
N GLU A 4 16.65 -16.91 7.41
CA GLU A 4 16.89 -15.55 6.97
C GLU A 4 15.76 -15.19 6.01
N LEU A 5 14.91 -14.25 6.42
CA LEU A 5 14.08 -13.49 5.50
C LEU A 5 15.05 -12.69 4.64
N VAL A 6 15.52 -13.30 3.56
CA VAL A 6 16.14 -12.59 2.45
C VAL A 6 15.12 -11.53 2.06
N ALA A 7 15.47 -10.26 2.24
CA ALA A 7 14.64 -9.15 1.82
C ALA A 7 14.38 -9.31 0.31
N SER A 8 13.25 -9.92 -0.04
CA SER A 8 12.82 -10.08 -1.41
C SER A 8 12.58 -8.70 -1.97
N GLN A 9 13.05 -8.46 -3.20
CA GLN A 9 12.86 -7.22 -3.94
C GLN A 9 11.40 -6.72 -3.82
N PHE A 10 11.23 -5.45 -3.44
CA PHE A 10 9.93 -4.85 -3.20
C PHE A 10 9.54 -3.98 -4.40
N HIS A 11 8.52 -4.41 -5.16
CA HIS A 11 7.92 -3.59 -6.21
C HIS A 11 6.58 -3.02 -5.72
N VAL A 12 6.55 -1.72 -5.46
CA VAL A 12 5.30 -0.98 -5.22
C VAL A 12 4.62 -0.78 -6.56
N ALA A 13 3.61 -1.60 -6.84
CA ALA A 13 2.96 -1.61 -8.14
C ALA A 13 1.89 -0.51 -8.26
N ALA A 14 1.12 -0.27 -7.20
CA ALA A 14 0.09 0.77 -7.18
C ALA A 14 -0.18 1.29 -5.76
N VAL A 15 -0.72 2.51 -5.69
CA VAL A 15 -1.07 3.20 -4.45
C VAL A 15 -2.57 3.51 -4.47
N PHE A 16 -3.29 3.10 -3.44
CA PHE A 16 -4.74 3.22 -3.31
C PHE A 16 -5.13 4.09 -2.12
N ASN A 17 -6.20 4.85 -2.29
CA ASN A 17 -6.91 5.47 -1.18
C ASN A 17 -7.83 4.41 -0.57
N CYS A 18 -7.42 3.88 0.57
CA CYS A 18 -8.07 2.79 1.27
C CYS A 18 -9.11 3.33 2.25
N ILE A 19 -10.28 2.70 2.26
CA ILE A 19 -11.40 3.02 3.13
C ILE A 19 -11.84 1.73 3.85
N PHE A 20 -11.85 1.76 5.17
CA PHE A 20 -12.39 0.68 6.00
C PHE A 20 -13.18 1.28 7.17
N THR A 21 -14.08 0.51 7.78
CA THR A 21 -15.12 0.91 8.75
C THR A 21 -14.68 1.94 9.82
N GLY A 22 -13.39 1.95 10.22
CA GLY A 22 -12.82 2.88 11.20
C GLY A 22 -11.89 3.98 10.67
N GLY A 23 -11.59 4.04 9.37
CA GLY A 23 -10.60 5.00 8.87
C GLY A 23 -10.41 5.06 7.35
N ARG A 24 -9.63 6.07 6.94
CA ARG A 24 -9.13 6.22 5.58
C ARG A 24 -7.63 6.38 5.60
N GLY A 25 -6.95 5.83 4.61
CA GLY A 25 -5.51 5.88 4.54
C GLY A 25 -4.94 5.51 3.18
N THR A 26 -3.63 5.32 3.17
CA THR A 26 -2.89 4.91 1.98
C THR A 26 -2.63 3.42 2.05
N CYS A 27 -2.90 2.72 0.96
CA CYS A 27 -2.59 1.31 0.80
C CYS A 27 -1.67 1.15 -0.42
N PHE A 28 -0.54 0.49 -0.22
CA PHE A 28 0.38 0.12 -1.29
C PHE A 28 0.10 -1.31 -1.69
N SER A 29 0.20 -1.58 -2.97
CA SER A 29 0.11 -2.95 -3.46
C SER A 29 1.47 -3.45 -3.87
N TRP A 30 1.69 -4.70 -3.53
CA TRP A 30 2.88 -5.47 -3.79
C TRP A 30 2.44 -6.76 -4.48
N ALA A 31 3.17 -7.20 -5.49
CA ALA A 31 2.94 -8.50 -6.08
C ALA A 31 4.25 -9.20 -6.38
N ASP A 32 4.22 -10.51 -6.24
CA ASP A 32 5.30 -11.42 -6.61
C ASP A 32 4.71 -12.64 -7.35
N SER A 33 5.54 -13.66 -7.57
CA SER A 33 5.10 -14.93 -8.20
C SER A 33 4.04 -15.69 -7.39
N LYS A 34 3.86 -15.38 -6.11
CA LYS A 34 2.95 -16.08 -5.19
C LYS A 34 1.61 -15.37 -5.05
N GLY A 35 1.53 -14.06 -5.28
CA GLY A 35 0.25 -13.36 -5.23
C GLY A 35 0.33 -11.84 -5.27
N THR A 36 -0.82 -11.22 -5.00
CA THR A 36 -0.95 -9.78 -4.75
C THR A 36 -1.25 -9.56 -3.28
N TYR A 37 -0.43 -8.73 -2.66
CA TYR A 37 -0.49 -8.32 -1.27
C TYR A 37 -0.67 -6.81 -1.20
N PHE A 38 -1.18 -6.36 -0.07
CA PHE A 38 -1.47 -4.97 0.18
C PHE A 38 -0.91 -4.58 1.54
N VAL A 39 -0.20 -3.47 1.58
CA VAL A 39 0.44 -2.94 2.78
C VAL A 39 -0.24 -1.63 3.14
N SER A 40 -0.68 -1.49 4.38
CA SER A 40 -1.33 -0.28 4.89
C SER A 40 -0.91 -0.04 6.33
N ALA A 41 -1.25 1.14 6.87
CA ALA A 41 -1.07 1.40 8.29
C ALA A 41 -2.06 0.56 9.12
N ALA A 42 -1.58 -0.03 10.22
CA ALA A 42 -2.37 -0.92 11.06
C ALA A 42 -3.63 -0.24 11.63
N HIS A 43 -3.52 1.04 12.01
CA HIS A 43 -4.66 1.79 12.52
C HIS A 43 -5.78 2.00 11.48
N VAL A 44 -5.48 1.99 10.18
CA VAL A 44 -6.48 2.13 9.10
C VAL A 44 -7.37 0.89 9.03
N LEU A 45 -6.79 -0.28 9.23
CA LEU A 45 -7.48 -1.58 9.17
C LEU A 45 -7.69 -2.20 10.55
N LYS A 46 -7.69 -1.36 11.59
CA LYS A 46 -7.87 -1.85 12.96
C LYS A 46 -9.19 -2.61 13.09
N GLY A 47 -9.09 -3.86 13.51
CA GLY A 47 -10.24 -4.74 13.69
C GLY A 47 -10.82 -5.32 12.40
N ALA A 48 -10.10 -5.24 11.27
CA ALA A 48 -10.43 -5.98 10.06
C ALA A 48 -10.09 -7.47 10.19
N TRP A 49 -10.88 -8.32 9.56
CA TRP A 49 -10.72 -9.78 9.54
C TRP A 49 -10.91 -10.34 8.13
N SER A 50 -10.57 -11.62 7.95
CA SER A 50 -10.91 -12.34 6.72
C SER A 50 -12.41 -12.30 6.43
N GLY A 51 -12.77 -12.04 5.18
CA GLY A 51 -14.15 -11.88 4.71
C GLY A 51 -14.67 -10.44 4.76
N ASP A 52 -13.97 -9.54 5.46
CA ASP A 52 -14.32 -8.12 5.44
C ASP A 52 -14.04 -7.49 4.08
N LYS A 53 -14.76 -6.39 3.79
CA LYS A 53 -14.59 -5.62 2.56
C LYS A 53 -13.88 -4.31 2.83
N ILE A 54 -12.85 -4.04 2.04
CA ILE A 54 -12.10 -2.79 2.02
C ILE A 54 -12.42 -2.04 0.72
N GLY A 55 -12.62 -0.73 0.81
CA GLY A 55 -12.92 0.11 -0.34
C GLY A 55 -11.66 0.79 -0.88
N PHE A 56 -11.40 0.66 -2.18
CA PHE A 56 -10.43 1.49 -2.90
C PHE A 56 -11.15 2.63 -3.61
N ALA A 57 -10.85 3.87 -3.23
CA ALA A 57 -11.56 5.03 -3.74
C ALA A 57 -11.35 5.20 -5.26
N ARG A 58 -12.44 5.49 -5.97
CA ARG A 58 -12.44 5.79 -7.39
C ARG A 58 -12.79 7.26 -7.61
N SER A 59 -12.21 7.85 -8.65
CA SER A 59 -12.44 9.26 -8.97
C SER A 59 -13.87 9.45 -9.51
N GLY A 60 -14.75 10.02 -8.68
CA GLY A 60 -16.13 10.35 -9.08
C GLY A 60 -17.07 9.15 -9.19
N ALA A 61 -16.75 8.04 -8.53
CA ALA A 61 -17.56 6.82 -8.50
C ALA A 61 -17.49 6.15 -7.13
N ASP A 62 -18.36 5.17 -6.90
CA ASP A 62 -18.31 4.36 -5.68
C ASP A 62 -16.97 3.63 -5.54
N PRO A 63 -16.50 3.41 -4.29
CA PRO A 63 -15.28 2.65 -4.05
C PRO A 63 -15.35 1.26 -4.67
N PHE A 64 -14.23 0.80 -5.23
CA PHE A 64 -14.08 -0.59 -5.61
C PHE A 64 -13.91 -1.43 -4.34
N LEU A 65 -14.80 -2.40 -4.12
CA LEU A 65 -14.76 -3.25 -2.93
C LEU A 65 -13.85 -4.46 -3.18
N VAL A 66 -12.83 -4.60 -2.34
CA VAL A 66 -11.91 -5.72 -2.29
C VAL A 66 -12.25 -6.55 -1.06
N GLU A 67 -12.26 -7.87 -1.18
CA GLU A 67 -12.48 -8.76 -0.04
C GLU A 67 -11.12 -9.17 0.55
N ILE A 68 -11.00 -9.10 1.88
CA ILE A 68 -9.82 -9.52 2.61
C ILE A 68 -9.83 -11.04 2.69
N ASN A 69 -8.80 -11.69 2.13
CA ASN A 69 -8.63 -13.13 2.24
C ASN A 69 -7.80 -13.52 3.48
N ASP A 70 -6.78 -12.72 3.79
CA ASP A 70 -5.96 -12.89 4.99
C ASP A 70 -5.39 -11.53 5.39
N ILE A 71 -5.17 -11.29 6.69
CA ILE A 71 -4.59 -10.05 7.22
C ILE A 71 -3.67 -10.33 8.42
N VAL A 72 -2.50 -9.71 8.39
CA VAL A 72 -1.47 -9.82 9.42
C VAL A 72 -1.10 -8.42 9.89
N PHE A 73 -1.05 -8.22 11.21
CA PHE A 73 -0.59 -6.99 11.85
C PHE A 73 0.82 -7.21 12.39
N ALA A 74 1.67 -6.18 12.34
CA ALA A 74 3.02 -6.27 12.89
C ALA A 74 2.97 -6.50 14.41
N GLU A 75 3.77 -7.45 14.89
CA GLU A 75 3.82 -7.82 16.32
C GLU A 75 4.77 -6.94 17.15
N ASP A 76 5.67 -6.21 16.49
CA ASP A 76 6.70 -5.36 17.12
C ASP A 76 6.19 -3.97 17.53
N GLY A 77 4.89 -3.70 17.34
CA GLY A 77 4.27 -2.42 17.61
C GLY A 77 4.37 -1.41 16.47
N SER A 78 4.99 -1.77 15.34
CA SER A 78 4.97 -0.95 14.12
C SER A 78 3.53 -0.77 13.63
N ASP A 79 3.19 0.44 13.17
CA ASP A 79 1.86 0.75 12.63
C ASP A 79 1.72 0.28 11.17
N VAL A 80 1.91 -1.03 10.95
CA VAL A 80 1.89 -1.67 9.64
C VAL A 80 1.05 -2.94 9.69
N CYS A 81 0.28 -3.16 8.64
CA CYS A 81 -0.41 -4.41 8.38
C CYS A 81 -0.29 -4.80 6.90
N ILE A 82 -0.41 -6.10 6.65
CA ILE A 82 -0.40 -6.68 5.31
C ILE A 82 -1.67 -7.50 5.14
N PHE A 83 -2.37 -7.36 4.02
CA PHE A 83 -3.49 -8.23 3.68
C PHE A 83 -3.40 -8.74 2.25
N SER A 84 -4.08 -9.85 1.98
CA SER A 84 -4.21 -10.44 0.64
C SER A 84 -5.66 -10.37 0.16
N SER A 85 -5.84 -10.48 -1.16
CA SER A 85 -7.16 -10.59 -1.76
C SER A 85 -7.17 -11.55 -2.94
N THR A 86 -8.27 -12.26 -3.13
CA THR A 86 -8.48 -13.20 -4.24
C THR A 86 -9.27 -12.57 -5.39
N ASN A 87 -10.07 -11.53 -5.11
CA ASN A 87 -10.96 -10.88 -6.08
C ASN A 87 -10.37 -9.61 -6.72
N PHE A 88 -9.11 -9.29 -6.42
CA PHE A 88 -8.37 -8.19 -7.03
C PHE A 88 -6.97 -8.64 -7.43
N ARG A 89 -6.60 -8.42 -8.70
CA ARG A 89 -5.27 -8.76 -9.20
C ARG A 89 -4.58 -7.52 -9.78
N LEU A 90 -3.33 -7.30 -9.38
CA LEU A 90 -2.52 -6.18 -9.86
C LEU A 90 -2.22 -6.24 -11.36
N SER A 91 -2.17 -7.45 -11.93
CA SER A 91 -1.98 -7.66 -13.37
C SER A 91 -3.06 -7.01 -14.22
N TRP A 92 -4.20 -6.62 -13.62
CA TRP A 92 -5.23 -5.83 -14.29
C TRP A 92 -4.84 -4.36 -14.49
N LEU A 93 -3.86 -3.86 -13.74
CA LEU A 93 -3.51 -2.44 -13.71
C LEU A 93 -2.18 -2.15 -14.40
N LEU A 94 -1.15 -2.97 -14.17
CA LEU A 94 0.19 -2.74 -14.70
C LEU A 94 0.93 -4.08 -14.95
N PRO A 95 1.81 -4.14 -15.96
CA PRO A 95 2.78 -5.21 -16.06
C PRO A 95 3.76 -5.11 -14.88
N LEU A 96 3.94 -6.19 -14.13
CA LEU A 96 4.94 -6.25 -13.07
C LEU A 96 6.33 -6.23 -13.73
N LYS A 97 7.20 -5.31 -13.28
CA LYS A 97 8.61 -5.29 -13.65
C LYS A 97 9.44 -5.62 -12.42
N ASP A 98 10.48 -6.42 -12.63
CA ASP A 98 11.49 -6.66 -11.61
C ASP A 98 12.40 -5.43 -11.57
N ASP A 99 12.21 -4.57 -10.57
CA ASP A 99 13.11 -3.46 -10.30
C ASP A 99 14.10 -3.86 -9.18
N GLU A 100 15.34 -3.43 -9.33
CA GLU A 100 16.38 -3.65 -8.32
C GLU A 100 16.12 -2.79 -7.09
N PHE A 101 16.09 -3.42 -5.92
CA PHE A 101 16.06 -2.70 -4.65
C PHE A 101 17.39 -1.95 -4.48
N THR A 102 17.31 -0.62 -4.44
CA THR A 102 18.47 0.20 -4.07
C THR A 102 18.48 0.38 -2.55
N SER A 103 19.64 0.18 -1.93
CA SER A 103 19.82 0.46 -0.50
C SER A 103 19.42 1.90 -0.21
N ILE A 104 18.63 2.13 0.84
CA ILE A 104 18.30 3.49 1.29
C ILE A 104 19.55 4.13 1.89
N GLN A 105 19.93 5.30 1.39
CA GLN A 105 21.11 6.05 1.86
C GLN A 105 20.72 7.39 2.50
N LEU A 106 21.49 7.83 3.50
CA LEU A 106 21.37 9.20 4.01
C LEU A 106 21.66 10.20 2.88
N GLY A 107 20.90 11.29 2.85
CA GLY A 107 20.94 12.29 1.78
C GLY A 107 20.21 11.88 0.50
N GLN A 108 19.68 10.66 0.40
CA GLN A 108 18.92 10.22 -0.77
C GLN A 108 17.60 11.00 -0.87
N GLU A 109 17.26 11.46 -2.08
CA GLU A 109 15.92 11.97 -2.38
C GLU A 109 14.91 10.82 -2.34
N MET A 110 13.86 10.98 -1.56
CA MET A 110 12.76 10.04 -1.46
C MET A 110 11.45 10.69 -1.88
N MET A 111 10.57 9.90 -2.49
CA MET A 111 9.21 10.31 -2.83
C MET A 111 8.21 9.54 -1.97
N PHE A 112 7.34 10.29 -1.30
CA PHE A 112 6.22 9.76 -0.55
C PHE A 112 4.96 9.90 -1.41
N LEU A 113 4.34 8.76 -1.70
CA LEU A 113 3.08 8.66 -2.43
C LEU A 113 1.97 8.32 -1.45
N GLY A 114 0.87 9.06 -1.45
CA GLY A 114 -0.27 8.67 -0.61
C GLY A 114 -1.46 9.63 -0.62
N PHE A 115 -2.41 9.34 0.26
CA PHE A 115 -3.68 10.05 0.44
C PHE A 115 -3.79 10.53 1.90
N PRO A 116 -2.97 11.51 2.32
CA PRO A 116 -2.96 11.99 3.70
C PRO A 116 -4.36 12.48 4.09
N HIS A 117 -4.90 11.93 5.18
CA HIS A 117 -6.26 12.24 5.66
C HIS A 117 -7.36 12.04 4.60
N GLY A 118 -7.15 11.11 3.66
CA GLY A 118 -8.11 10.83 2.58
C GLY A 118 -8.21 11.92 1.51
N LEU A 119 -7.28 12.90 1.50
CA LEU A 119 -7.19 13.90 0.44
C LEU A 119 -6.94 13.23 -0.90
N SER A 120 -7.63 13.68 -1.94
CA SER A 120 -7.46 13.21 -3.32
C SER A 120 -7.09 14.37 -4.24
N ASN A 121 -6.35 14.05 -5.29
CA ASN A 121 -6.08 15.00 -6.36
C ASN A 121 -7.32 15.13 -7.27
N THR A 122 -7.50 16.28 -7.92
CA THR A 122 -8.50 16.47 -8.98
C THR A 122 -8.09 15.82 -10.29
N ILE A 123 -6.81 15.46 -10.43
CA ILE A 123 -6.28 14.70 -11.55
C ILE A 123 -6.82 13.27 -11.52
N LYS A 124 -7.49 12.86 -12.61
CA LYS A 124 -7.96 11.48 -12.79
C LYS A 124 -6.78 10.52 -12.80
N GLY A 125 -6.82 9.51 -11.95
CA GLY A 125 -5.81 8.45 -11.94
C GLY A 125 -6.09 7.38 -12.99
N MET A 126 -5.22 6.37 -13.00
CA MET A 126 -5.32 5.25 -13.94
C MET A 126 -6.49 4.35 -13.60
N ASN A 127 -7.17 3.83 -14.63
CA ASN A 127 -8.27 2.86 -14.51
C ASN A 127 -9.43 3.32 -13.59
N GLY A 128 -9.59 4.64 -13.43
CA GLY A 128 -10.64 5.26 -12.62
C GLY A 128 -10.33 5.36 -11.12
N PHE A 129 -9.12 4.98 -10.67
CA PHE A 129 -8.67 5.21 -9.30
C PHE A 129 -8.20 6.65 -9.09
N SER A 130 -8.14 7.11 -7.84
CA SER A 130 -7.60 8.43 -7.50
C SER A 130 -6.08 8.49 -7.70
N THR A 131 -5.56 9.65 -8.12
CA THR A 131 -4.11 9.88 -8.19
C THR A 131 -3.57 10.23 -6.80
N PRO A 132 -2.50 9.56 -6.29
CA PRO A 132 -1.90 9.90 -5.01
C PRO A 132 -1.27 11.30 -5.03
N LEU A 133 -1.20 11.93 -3.87
CA LEU A 133 -0.36 13.10 -3.66
C LEU A 133 1.10 12.65 -3.56
N VAL A 134 2.01 13.50 -4.04
CA VAL A 134 3.45 13.24 -4.02
C VAL A 134 4.13 14.30 -3.16
N ARG A 135 4.95 13.86 -2.21
CA ARG A 135 5.85 14.74 -1.46
C ARG A 135 7.28 14.26 -1.61
N LYS A 136 8.17 15.17 -1.97
CA LYS A 136 9.62 14.93 -1.98
C LYS A 136 10.21 15.25 -0.62
N ALA A 137 11.18 14.45 -0.19
CA ALA A 137 12.01 14.74 0.98
C ALA A 137 13.42 14.17 0.78
N PHE A 138 14.33 14.55 1.67
CA PHE A 138 15.66 13.94 1.77
C PHE A 138 15.72 13.15 3.07
N LEU A 139 16.30 11.95 3.02
CA LEU A 139 16.59 11.22 4.25
C LEU A 139 17.71 11.95 4.99
N ALA A 140 17.44 12.39 6.22
CA ALA A 140 18.43 13.05 7.07
C ALA A 140 18.62 12.26 8.36
N GLU A 141 19.74 12.49 9.05
CA GLU A 141 19.92 11.97 10.41
C GLU A 141 18.89 12.57 11.37
N PRO A 142 18.47 11.84 12.41
CA PRO A 142 17.63 12.40 13.46
C PRO A 142 18.36 13.57 14.12
N SER A 143 17.72 14.74 14.18
CA SER A 143 18.23 15.85 14.99
C SER A 143 18.14 15.47 16.46
N THR A 144 19.30 15.24 17.09
CA THR A 144 19.43 15.00 18.54
C THR A 144 19.07 16.24 19.35
#